data_AF-A0A7K9JQQ6-F1
#
_entry.id   AF-A0A7K9JQQ6-F1
#
_cell.length_a   1.000
_cell.length_b   1.000
_cell.length_c   1.000
_cell.angle_alpha   90.00
_cell.angle_beta   90.00
_cell.angle_gamma   90.00
#
_symmetry.space_group_name_H-M   'P 1'
#
loop_
_entity.id
_entity.type
_entity.pdbx_description
1 polymer ?
#
loop_
_entity_poly.entity_id
_entity_poly.type
_entity_poly.pdbx_seq_one_letter_code
_entity_poly.pdbx_strand_id
1 'polypeptide(L)'
;VCRTCVHRFDHHCVWVNNCIGACNAGVFLLYLLSLTATAGTLAAVTAALLIQLLLLSNIMHGTYLDAQGQEHAVDVAFVVQHLFLTFPRIVFMLGFVILLTLILGGYCCFILYLALTNQTTNEWCKSRRFRGSPHLPSQPHDRPLVYKNIYSKGIWRNLKEIFNPPTVLERKKK
;
A
#
# COMPACT_ATOMS: atom_id res chain seq x y z
N VAL A 1 -3.60 13.93 -19.45
CA VAL A 1 -4.83 13.59 -18.70
C VAL A 1 -5.54 14.85 -18.19
N CYS A 2 -5.07 15.53 -17.12
CA CYS A 2 -5.78 16.72 -16.58
C CYS A 2 -5.69 18.02 -17.42
N ARG A 3 -4.79 18.09 -18.42
CA ARG A 3 -4.54 19.28 -19.29
C ARG A 3 -4.26 20.59 -18.55
N THR A 4 -3.78 20.52 -17.31
CA THR A 4 -3.40 21.66 -16.48
C THR A 4 -2.06 21.39 -15.80
N CYS A 5 -1.33 22.46 -15.48
CA CYS A 5 -0.08 22.37 -14.72
C CYS A 5 -0.40 22.20 -13.24
N VAL A 6 0.12 21.13 -12.63
CA VAL A 6 -0.08 20.82 -11.21
C VAL A 6 1.21 21.12 -10.45
N HIS A 7 1.13 22.00 -9.44
CA HIS A 7 2.29 22.33 -8.62
C HIS A 7 2.79 21.08 -7.87
N ARG A 8 4.10 20.83 -7.96
CA ARG A 8 4.76 19.63 -7.43
C ARG A 8 4.01 18.33 -7.81
N PHE A 9 3.77 18.16 -9.10
CA PHE A 9 3.06 17.00 -9.65
C PHE A 9 3.69 15.66 -9.20
N ASP A 10 2.86 14.79 -8.64
CA ASP A 10 3.22 13.45 -8.20
C ASP A 10 2.85 12.38 -9.24
N HIS A 11 1.55 12.20 -9.46
CA HIS A 11 1.00 11.31 -10.47
C HIS A 11 -0.47 11.67 -10.76
N HIS A 12 -1.02 11.14 -11.85
CA HIS A 12 -2.46 11.15 -12.07
C HIS A 12 -3.04 9.84 -11.53
N CYS A 13 -3.88 9.93 -10.51
CA CYS A 13 -4.50 8.76 -9.90
C CYS A 13 -5.88 8.53 -10.51
N VAL A 14 -6.03 7.43 -11.24
CA VAL A 14 -7.29 7.06 -11.90
C VAL A 14 -8.38 6.76 -10.86
N TRP A 15 -8.00 6.22 -9.69
CA TRP A 15 -8.93 5.83 -8.62
C TRP A 15 -9.67 6.99 -7.97
N VAL A 16 -9.02 8.16 -7.90
CA VAL A 16 -9.66 9.41 -7.43
C VAL A 16 -9.97 10.35 -8.59
N ASN A 17 -9.76 9.89 -9.83
CA ASN A 17 -9.92 10.64 -11.08
C ASN A 17 -9.32 12.06 -11.01
N ASN A 18 -8.13 12.20 -10.39
CA ASN A 18 -7.53 13.50 -10.13
C ASN A 18 -6.00 13.44 -10.15
N CYS A 19 -5.38 14.57 -10.43
CA CYS A 19 -3.94 14.74 -10.33
C CYS A 19 -3.53 14.97 -8.86
N ILE A 20 -2.57 14.19 -8.37
CA ILE A 20 -1.96 14.36 -7.05
C ILE A 20 -0.74 15.28 -7.18
N GLY A 21 -0.62 16.26 -6.29
CA GLY A 21 0.46 17.23 -6.23
C GLY A 21 0.55 17.93 -4.87
N ALA A 22 1.20 19.10 -4.81
CA ALA A 22 1.52 19.76 -3.55
C ALA A 22 0.31 19.95 -2.61
N CYS A 23 -0.82 20.40 -3.15
CA CYS A 23 -1.95 20.84 -2.32
C CYS A 23 -2.84 19.69 -1.81
N ASN A 24 -2.71 18.49 -2.36
CA ASN A 24 -3.53 17.33 -1.98
C ASN A 24 -2.71 16.10 -1.59
N ALA A 25 -1.36 16.14 -1.66
CA ALA A 25 -0.50 15.02 -1.28
C ALA A 25 -0.70 14.58 0.18
N GLY A 26 -0.81 15.51 1.14
CA GLY A 26 -1.06 15.18 2.54
C GLY A 26 -2.41 14.50 2.77
N VAL A 27 -3.47 15.01 2.14
CA VAL A 27 -4.82 14.43 2.22
C VAL A 27 -4.86 13.06 1.54
N PHE A 28 -4.19 12.92 0.40
CA PHE A 28 -4.07 11.64 -0.31
C PHE A 28 -3.34 10.58 0.53
N LEU A 29 -2.27 10.96 1.24
CA LEU A 29 -1.56 10.07 2.16
C LEU A 29 -2.47 9.61 3.31
N LEU A 30 -3.22 10.53 3.93
CA LEU A 30 -4.19 10.17 4.99
C LEU A 30 -5.31 9.27 4.48
N TYR A 31 -5.84 9.55 3.28
CA TYR A 31 -6.82 8.71 2.60
C TYR A 31 -6.28 7.29 2.36
N LEU A 32 -5.04 7.17 1.90
CA LEU A 32 -4.43 5.86 1.63
C LEU A 32 -4.17 5.08 2.93
N LEU A 33 -3.71 5.76 3.98
CA LEU A 33 -3.54 5.17 5.31
C LEU A 33 -4.86 4.67 5.89
N SER A 34 -5.92 5.49 5.84
CA SER A 34 -7.23 5.11 6.36
C SER A 34 -7.83 3.95 5.56
N LEU A 35 -7.76 3.99 4.23
CA LEU A 35 -8.24 2.90 3.37
C LEU A 35 -7.52 1.58 3.66
N THR A 36 -6.20 1.62 3.85
CA THR A 36 -5.39 0.44 4.21
C THR A 36 -5.77 -0.09 5.59
N ALA A 37 -5.92 0.79 6.58
CA ALA A 37 -6.31 0.41 7.93
C ALA A 37 -7.72 -0.19 7.96
N THR A 38 -8.68 0.38 7.23
CA THR A 38 -10.04 -0.15 7.13
C THR A 38 -10.07 -1.53 6.48
N ALA A 39 -9.33 -1.72 5.38
CA ALA A 39 -9.24 -3.03 4.72
C ALA A 39 -8.62 -4.10 5.65
N GLY A 40 -7.53 -3.74 6.34
CA GLY A 40 -6.89 -4.62 7.32
C GLY A 40 -7.80 -4.96 8.51
N THR A 41 -8.54 -3.97 9.02
CA THR A 41 -9.50 -4.17 10.11
C THR A 41 -10.63 -5.10 9.69
N LEU A 42 -11.17 -4.91 8.47
CA LEU A 42 -12.22 -5.77 7.92
C LEU A 42 -11.74 -7.22 7.78
N ALA A 43 -10.51 -7.43 7.29
CA ALA A 43 -9.90 -8.76 7.20
C ALA A 43 -9.75 -9.39 8.59
N ALA A 44 -9.21 -8.64 9.56
CA ALA A 44 -8.96 -9.12 10.92
C ALA A 44 -10.26 -9.49 11.64
N VAL A 45 -11.28 -8.62 11.58
CA VAL A 45 -12.59 -8.88 12.21
C VAL A 45 -13.27 -10.09 11.57
N THR A 46 -13.22 -10.21 10.23
CA THR A 46 -13.82 -11.35 9.52
C THR A 46 -13.09 -12.66 9.86
N ALA A 47 -11.76 -12.65 9.91
CA ALA A 47 -10.99 -13.81 10.34
C ALA A 47 -11.29 -14.20 11.80
N ALA A 48 -11.35 -13.21 12.71
CA ALA A 48 -11.69 -13.43 14.11
C ALA A 48 -13.09 -14.03 14.27
N LEU A 49 -14.07 -13.56 13.49
CA LEU A 49 -15.41 -14.14 13.46
C LEU A 49 -15.40 -15.60 13.01
N LEU A 50 -14.69 -15.93 11.93
CA LEU A 50 -14.59 -17.32 11.45
C LEU A 50 -13.92 -18.22 12.49
N ILE A 51 -12.85 -17.74 13.15
CA ILE A 51 -12.18 -18.47 14.24
C ILE A 51 -13.15 -18.67 15.41
N GLN A 52 -13.91 -17.65 15.80
CA GLN A 52 -14.88 -17.76 16.88
C GLN A 52 -16.01 -18.75 16.55
N LEU A 53 -16.49 -18.78 15.30
CA LEU A 53 -17.46 -19.76 14.84
C LEU A 53 -16.90 -21.18 14.91
N LEU A 54 -15.65 -21.38 14.50
CA LEU A 54 -14.98 -22.68 14.61
C LEU A 54 -14.87 -23.14 16.08
N LEU A 55 -14.47 -22.24 16.98
CA LEU A 55 -14.37 -22.54 18.41
C LEU A 55 -15.75 -22.87 19.03
N LEU A 56 -16.80 -22.12 18.68
CA LEU A 56 -18.17 -22.35 19.18
C LEU A 56 -18.79 -23.64 18.65
N SER A 57 -18.47 -24.02 17.41
CA SER A 57 -18.99 -25.24 16.81
C SER A 57 -18.41 -26.52 17.44
N ASN A 58 -17.37 -26.40 18.27
CA ASN A 58 -16.62 -27.50 18.89
C ASN A 58 -16.16 -28.59 17.91
N ILE A 59 -16.11 -28.27 16.61
CA ILE A 59 -15.70 -29.20 15.54
C ILE A 59 -14.23 -29.62 15.73
N MET A 60 -13.41 -28.78 16.36
CA MET A 60 -12.00 -29.09 16.65
C MET A 60 -11.79 -30.24 17.65
N HIS A 61 -12.80 -30.62 18.43
CA HIS A 61 -12.74 -31.80 19.32
C HIS A 61 -13.54 -32.99 18.78
N GLY A 62 -14.12 -32.87 17.58
CA GLY A 62 -14.83 -33.97 16.94
C GLY A 62 -13.87 -34.98 16.33
N THR A 63 -14.26 -36.26 16.31
CA THR A 63 -13.69 -37.26 15.42
C THR A 63 -14.59 -37.39 14.19
N TYR A 64 -13.99 -37.57 13.01
CA TYR A 64 -14.75 -37.92 11.80
C TYR A 64 -14.43 -39.35 11.39
N LEU A 65 -15.44 -40.04 10.85
CA LEU A 65 -15.30 -41.37 10.29
C LEU A 65 -14.96 -41.24 8.81
N ASP A 66 -13.82 -41.80 8.42
CA ASP A 66 -13.48 -41.97 7.01
C ASP A 66 -14.39 -43.04 6.34
N ALA A 67 -14.41 -43.09 5.01
CA ALA A 67 -15.07 -44.11 4.21
C ALA A 67 -14.62 -45.56 4.52
N GLN A 68 -13.46 -45.77 5.16
CA GLN A 68 -13.04 -47.08 5.68
C GLN A 68 -13.42 -47.29 7.17
N GLY A 69 -14.21 -46.38 7.76
CA GLY A 69 -14.72 -46.49 9.13
C GLY A 69 -13.70 -46.20 10.22
N GLN A 70 -12.55 -45.60 9.88
CA GLN A 70 -11.51 -45.23 10.85
C GLN A 70 -11.78 -43.83 11.41
N GLU A 71 -11.69 -43.69 12.74
CA GLU A 71 -11.79 -42.39 13.42
C GLU A 71 -10.49 -41.60 13.23
N HIS A 72 -10.59 -40.44 12.58
CA HIS A 72 -9.49 -39.49 12.46
C HIS A 72 -9.83 -38.20 13.22
N ALA A 73 -8.80 -37.65 13.87
CA ALA A 73 -8.87 -36.32 14.45
C ALA A 73 -9.02 -35.28 13.32
N VAL A 74 -9.80 -34.24 13.57
CA VAL A 74 -10.04 -33.17 12.59
C VAL A 74 -8.73 -32.43 12.26
N ASP A 75 -8.33 -32.52 10.99
CA ASP A 75 -7.16 -31.83 10.45
C ASP A 75 -7.51 -30.41 9.95
N VAL A 76 -6.49 -29.54 9.84
CA VAL A 76 -6.61 -28.18 9.32
C VAL A 76 -7.20 -28.18 7.90
N ALA A 77 -6.83 -29.15 7.05
CA ALA A 77 -7.39 -29.24 5.70
C ALA A 77 -8.90 -29.51 5.71
N PHE A 78 -9.37 -30.35 6.63
CA PHE A 78 -10.80 -30.61 6.82
C PHE A 78 -11.53 -29.36 7.29
N VAL A 79 -10.95 -28.60 8.22
CA VAL A 79 -11.52 -27.33 8.71
C VAL A 79 -11.64 -26.31 7.58
N VAL A 80 -10.59 -26.16 6.76
CA VAL A 80 -10.60 -25.24 5.62
C VAL A 80 -11.65 -25.65 4.59
N GLN A 81 -11.73 -26.93 4.26
CA GLN A 81 -12.74 -27.47 3.35
C GLN A 81 -14.15 -27.25 3.91
N HIS A 82 -14.38 -27.54 5.18
CA HIS A 82 -15.66 -27.33 5.85
C HIS A 82 -16.05 -25.84 5.83
N LEU A 83 -15.13 -24.95 6.18
CA LEU A 83 -15.39 -23.51 6.19
C LEU A 83 -15.72 -22.98 4.79
N PHE A 84 -15.04 -23.51 3.77
CA PHE A 84 -15.28 -23.17 2.38
C PHE A 84 -16.64 -23.67 1.88
N LEU A 85 -17.06 -24.87 2.26
CA LEU A 85 -18.36 -25.43 1.88
C LEU A 85 -19.51 -24.78 2.66
N THR A 86 -19.31 -24.46 3.94
CA THR A 86 -20.33 -23.86 4.82
C THR A 86 -20.49 -22.35 4.55
N PHE A 87 -19.39 -21.62 4.37
CA PHE A 87 -19.39 -20.17 4.18
C PHE A 87 -18.56 -19.71 2.96
N PRO A 88 -18.84 -20.21 1.74
CA PRO A 88 -18.02 -19.94 0.56
C PRO A 88 -17.85 -18.45 0.31
N ARG A 89 -18.95 -17.68 0.38
CA ARG A 89 -18.92 -16.24 0.15
C ARG A 89 -18.02 -15.49 1.14
N ILE A 90 -18.06 -15.85 2.42
CA ILE A 90 -17.28 -15.16 3.46
C ILE A 90 -15.79 -15.48 3.29
N VAL A 91 -15.46 -16.76 3.03
CA VAL A 91 -14.07 -17.20 2.81
C VAL A 91 -13.48 -16.53 1.56
N PHE A 92 -14.22 -16.50 0.45
CA PHE A 92 -13.76 -15.80 -0.77
C PHE A 92 -13.59 -14.30 -0.57
N MET A 93 -14.55 -13.64 0.09
CA MET A 93 -14.45 -12.21 0.39
C MET A 93 -13.28 -11.92 1.32
N LEU A 94 -13.01 -12.77 2.32
CA LEU A 94 -11.84 -12.63 3.19
C LEU A 94 -10.54 -12.74 2.40
N GLY A 95 -10.41 -13.75 1.54
CA GLY A 95 -9.24 -13.91 0.67
C GLY A 95 -9.01 -12.69 -0.23
N PHE A 96 -10.08 -12.17 -0.82
CA PHE A 96 -10.02 -10.96 -1.64
C PHE A 96 -9.60 -9.72 -0.85
N VAL A 97 -10.18 -9.50 0.33
CA VAL A 97 -9.83 -8.35 1.19
C VAL A 97 -8.39 -8.46 1.72
N ILE A 98 -7.90 -9.66 2.02
CA ILE A 98 -6.49 -9.89 2.38
C ILE A 98 -5.58 -9.48 1.21
N LEU A 99 -5.85 -9.97 0.00
CA LEU A 99 -5.08 -9.61 -1.19
C LEU A 99 -5.08 -8.09 -1.43
N LEU A 100 -6.25 -7.45 -1.35
CA LEU A 100 -6.37 -5.99 -1.46
C LEU A 100 -5.57 -5.26 -0.37
N THR A 101 -5.62 -5.74 0.87
CA THR A 101 -4.88 -5.14 1.99
C THR A 101 -3.37 -5.21 1.75
N LEU A 102 -2.85 -6.32 1.21
CA LEU A 102 -1.43 -6.46 0.88
C LEU A 102 -1.01 -5.52 -0.25
N ILE A 103 -1.79 -5.45 -1.34
CA ILE A 103 -1.51 -4.55 -2.47
C ILE A 103 -1.54 -3.09 -2.00
N LEU A 104 -2.59 -2.72 -1.27
CA LEU A 104 -2.77 -1.35 -0.80
C LEU A 104 -1.74 -0.99 0.27
N GLY A 105 -1.39 -1.92 1.16
CA GLY A 105 -0.34 -1.76 2.16
C GLY A 105 1.03 -1.55 1.51
N GLY A 106 1.38 -2.33 0.49
CA GLY A 106 2.60 -2.13 -0.29
C GLY A 106 2.64 -0.75 -0.95
N TYR A 107 1.53 -0.33 -1.57
CA TYR A 107 1.40 1.00 -2.15
C TYR A 107 1.50 2.12 -1.09
N CYS A 108 0.84 1.95 0.06
CA CYS A 108 0.90 2.88 1.18
C CYS A 108 2.32 3.03 1.74
N CYS A 109 3.03 1.92 1.92
CA CYS A 109 4.43 1.92 2.34
C CYS A 109 5.31 2.67 1.33
N PHE A 110 5.08 2.48 0.04
CA PHE A 110 5.82 3.19 -1.01
C PHE A 110 5.55 4.70 -1.00
N ILE A 111 4.28 5.12 -0.93
CA ILE A 111 3.93 6.55 -0.86
C ILE A 111 4.43 7.18 0.44
N LEU A 112 4.38 6.45 1.56
CA LEU A 112 4.96 6.91 2.83
C LEU A 112 6.48 7.07 2.73
N TYR A 113 7.19 6.13 2.11
CA TYR A 113 8.62 6.24 1.85
C TYR A 113 8.96 7.50 1.03
N LEU A 114 8.18 7.78 -0.03
CA LEU A 114 8.35 8.99 -0.83
C LEU A 114 8.09 10.27 -0.01
N ALA A 115 7.04 10.28 0.81
CA ALA A 115 6.77 11.39 1.73
C ALA A 115 7.91 11.61 2.74
N LEU A 116 8.44 10.53 3.32
CA LEU A 116 9.55 10.56 4.28
C LEU A 116 10.87 11.01 3.64
N THR A 117 11.07 10.75 2.35
CA THR A 117 12.24 11.20 1.59
C THR A 117 12.00 12.51 0.84
N ASN A 118 10.81 13.13 0.97
CA ASN A 118 10.43 14.35 0.27
C ASN A 118 10.58 14.25 -1.25
N GLN A 119 10.29 13.08 -1.83
CA GLN A 119 10.31 12.85 -3.27
C GLN A 119 8.90 12.67 -3.80
N THR A 120 8.65 13.12 -5.03
CA THR A 120 7.44 12.72 -5.75
C THR A 120 7.64 11.41 -6.51
N THR A 121 6.57 10.69 -6.79
CA THR A 121 6.56 9.50 -7.67
C THR A 121 7.15 9.86 -9.04
N ASN A 122 6.81 11.04 -9.57
CA ASN A 122 7.36 11.59 -10.81
C ASN A 122 8.89 11.77 -10.74
N GLU A 123 9.41 12.37 -9.66
CA GLU A 123 10.84 12.54 -9.44
C GLU A 123 11.57 11.20 -9.31
N TRP A 124 11.01 10.26 -8.54
CA TRP A 124 11.56 8.92 -8.35
C TRP A 124 11.63 8.14 -9.68
N CYS A 125 10.56 8.16 -10.47
CA CYS A 125 10.50 7.54 -11.79
C CYS A 125 11.48 8.17 -12.80
N LYS A 126 11.66 9.50 -12.76
CA LYS A 126 12.65 10.18 -13.59
C LYS A 126 14.07 9.82 -13.16
N SER A 127 14.36 9.83 -11.86
CA SER A 127 15.66 9.46 -11.32
C SER A 127 16.07 8.03 -11.71
N ARG A 128 15.15 7.07 -11.59
CA ARG A 128 15.38 5.70 -12.05
C ARG A 128 15.68 5.60 -13.54
N ARG A 129 14.95 6.35 -14.38
CA ARG A 129 15.21 6.40 -15.83
C ARG A 129 16.59 6.97 -16.15
N PHE A 130 17.01 8.03 -15.47
CA PHE A 130 18.36 8.59 -15.65
C PHE A 130 19.46 7.61 -15.22
N ARG A 131 19.28 6.90 -14.11
CA ARG A 131 20.25 5.90 -13.63
C ARG A 131 20.34 4.66 -14.54
N GLY A 132 19.25 4.29 -15.20
CA GLY A 132 19.16 3.11 -16.07
C GLY A 132 19.43 3.37 -17.55
N SER A 133 19.75 4.60 -17.97
CA SER A 133 20.01 4.91 -19.38
C SER A 133 21.49 4.68 -19.74
N PRO A 134 21.80 3.81 -20.72
CA PRO A 134 23.17 3.58 -21.17
C PRO A 134 23.73 4.66 -22.12
N HIS A 135 22.98 5.74 -22.41
CA HIS A 135 23.28 6.69 -23.49
C HIS A 135 23.60 8.13 -23.04
N LEU A 136 24.06 8.37 -21.80
CA LEU A 136 24.69 9.66 -21.54
C LEU A 136 26.09 9.68 -22.17
N PRO A 137 26.41 10.59 -23.11
CA PRO A 137 27.77 10.74 -23.57
C PRO A 137 28.63 11.10 -22.37
N SER A 138 29.55 10.23 -22.02
CA SER A 138 30.59 10.50 -21.03
C SER A 138 31.44 11.66 -21.54
N GLN A 139 31.08 12.89 -21.16
CA GLN A 139 32.01 14.01 -21.22
C GLN A 139 33.18 13.69 -20.28
N PRO A 140 34.45 13.81 -20.72
CA PRO A 140 35.62 13.29 -19.98
C PRO A 140 35.88 13.94 -18.61
N HIS A 141 35.16 15.02 -18.27
CA HIS A 141 35.35 15.80 -17.05
C HIS A 141 34.20 15.72 -16.03
N ASP A 142 33.11 15.02 -16.35
CA ASP A 142 31.97 14.97 -15.44
C ASP A 142 32.12 13.84 -14.41
N ARG A 143 32.27 14.24 -13.14
CA ARG A 143 32.17 13.32 -11.98
C ARG A 143 30.91 12.47 -12.16
N PRO A 144 30.92 11.17 -11.79
CA PRO A 144 29.72 10.34 -11.86
C PRO A 144 28.60 11.07 -11.13
N LEU A 145 27.58 11.47 -11.88
CA LEU A 145 26.49 12.32 -11.41
C LEU A 145 25.59 11.43 -10.55
N VAL A 146 26.05 11.13 -9.33
CA VAL A 146 25.31 10.36 -8.35
C VAL A 146 24.07 11.19 -8.01
N TYR A 147 22.91 10.75 -8.48
CA TYR A 147 21.64 11.36 -8.11
C TYR A 147 21.54 11.37 -6.57
N LYS A 148 21.66 12.58 -6.00
CA LYS A 148 21.48 12.85 -4.58
C LYS A 148 20.11 13.49 -4.41
N ASN A 149 19.30 12.99 -3.49
CA ASN A 149 18.00 13.57 -3.20
C ASN A 149 18.16 14.92 -2.48
N ILE A 150 18.18 16.01 -3.25
CA ILE A 150 18.38 17.39 -2.77
C ILE A 150 17.18 17.87 -1.94
N TYR A 151 16.01 17.25 -2.11
CA TYR A 151 14.77 17.68 -1.44
C TYR A 151 14.64 17.14 -0.01
N SER A 152 15.35 16.07 0.36
CA SER A 152 15.29 15.54 1.72
C SER A 152 15.99 16.47 2.72
N LYS A 153 15.24 16.94 3.72
CA LYS A 153 15.70 17.83 4.79
C LYS A 153 15.58 17.20 6.19
N GLY A 154 15.30 15.89 6.25
CA GLY A 154 15.01 15.14 7.47
C GLY A 154 13.51 14.84 7.64
N ILE A 155 13.19 13.71 8.26
CA ILE A 155 11.84 13.10 8.32
C ILE A 155 10.75 14.13 8.71
N TRP A 156 10.94 14.85 9.81
CA TRP A 156 9.95 15.81 10.31
C TRP A 156 9.73 17.00 9.38
N ARG A 157 10.80 17.53 8.77
CA ARG A 157 10.72 18.66 7.84
C ARG A 157 10.07 18.23 6.53
N ASN A 158 10.37 17.01 6.09
CA ASN A 158 9.80 16.40 4.90
C ASN A 158 8.28 16.22 5.06
N LEU A 159 7.83 15.60 6.16
CA LEU A 159 6.40 15.44 6.47
C LEU A 159 5.69 16.79 6.62
N LYS A 160 6.30 17.76 7.30
CA LYS A 160 5.72 19.11 7.44
C LYS A 160 5.50 19.77 6.07
N GLU A 161 6.42 19.61 5.12
CA GLU A 161 6.25 20.14 3.75
C GLU A 161 5.15 19.42 2.95
N ILE A 162 4.83 18.17 3.28
CA ILE A 162 3.73 17.43 2.64
C ILE A 162 2.36 17.89 3.15
N PHE A 163 2.24 18.14 4.47
CA PHE A 163 0.99 18.60 5.07
C PHE A 163 0.77 20.11 4.98
N ASN A 164 1.85 20.88 4.95
CA ASN A 164 1.83 22.33 4.80
C ASN A 164 2.83 22.75 3.72
N PRO A 165 2.45 22.59 2.43
CA PRO A 165 3.33 22.93 1.32
C PRO A 165 3.61 24.44 1.33
N PRO A 166 4.89 24.87 1.21
CA PRO A 166 5.20 26.29 1.14
C PRO A 166 4.53 26.91 -0.09
N THR A 167 3.79 27.99 0.13
CA THR A 167 3.17 28.75 -0.97
C THR A 167 4.26 29.39 -1.83
N VAL A 168 3.95 29.70 -3.09
CA VAL A 168 4.88 30.36 -4.03
C VAL A 168 5.44 31.68 -3.45
N LEU A 169 4.66 32.36 -2.60
CA LEU A 169 5.03 33.60 -1.93
C LEU A 169 6.06 33.40 -0.80
N GLU A 170 5.90 32.34 0.01
CA GLU A 170 6.82 32.00 1.10
C GLU A 170 8.22 31.64 0.58
N ARG A 171 8.30 31.07 -0.63
CA ARG A 171 9.56 30.68 -1.26
C ARG A 171 10.37 31.86 -1.81
N LYS A 172 9.74 33.02 -2.06
CA LYS A 172 10.43 34.25 -2.51
C LYS A 172 11.02 35.06 -1.36
N LYS A 173 10.59 34.83 -0.11
CA LYS A 173 11.07 35.55 1.08
C LYS A 173 12.30 34.92 1.74
N LYS A 174 12.79 33.80 1.22
CA LYS A 174 13.86 32.98 1.80
C LYS A 174 14.96 32.75 0.79
#